data_AF-A0A1I0FYP5-F1
#
_entry.id   AF-A0A1I0FYP5-F1
#
_cell.length_a   1.000
_cell.length_b   1.000
_cell.length_c   1.000
_cell.angle_alpha   90.00
_cell.angle_beta   90.00
_cell.angle_gamma   90.00
#
_symmetry.space_group_name_H-M   'P 1'
#
loop_
_entity.id
_entity.type
_entity.pdbx_description
1 polymer ?
#
loop_
_entity_poly.entity_id
_entity_poly.type
_entity_poly.pdbx_seq_one_letter_code
_entity_poly.pdbx_strand_id
1 'polypeptide(L)' 'MEVSTLEHSISLMLVNLSYAVLSLFIGVIALVIIDKFIFKDVDFMQEIKKGNLAVAIFQSVILLFIGIVVSSAMA' A
#
# COMPACT_ATOMS: atom_id res chain seq x y z
N MET A 1 -16.79 -33.32 10.43
CA MET A 1 -15.94 -33.14 9.23
C MET A 1 -16.19 -31.78 8.57
N GLU A 2 -17.42 -31.22 8.60
CA GLU A 2 -17.70 -29.85 8.12
C GLU A 2 -17.26 -28.74 9.10
N VAL A 3 -17.27 -28.99 10.41
CA VAL A 3 -16.84 -27.98 11.41
C VAL A 3 -15.35 -27.67 11.27
N SER A 4 -14.51 -28.69 11.00
CA SER A 4 -13.08 -28.51 10.79
C SER A 4 -12.75 -27.70 9.51
N THR A 5 -13.59 -27.75 8.47
CA THR A 5 -13.35 -26.99 7.23
C THR A 5 -13.75 -25.51 7.40
N LEU A 6 -14.77 -25.22 8.21
CA LEU A 6 -15.14 -23.84 8.56
C LEU A 6 -14.07 -23.16 9.41
N GLU A 7 -13.54 -23.86 10.43
CA GLU A 7 -12.44 -23.34 11.25
C GLU A 7 -11.18 -23.03 10.42
N HIS A 8 -10.83 -23.92 9.48
CA HIS A 8 -9.70 -23.69 8.57
C HIS A 8 -9.94 -22.50 7.65
N SER A 9 -11.16 -22.34 7.11
CA SER A 9 -11.51 -21.23 6.22
C SER A 9 -11.43 -19.88 6.95
N ILE A 10 -11.92 -19.81 8.18
CA ILE A 10 -11.86 -18.61 9.02
C ILE A 10 -10.41 -18.28 9.38
N SER A 11 -9.61 -19.28 9.76
CA SER A 11 -8.19 -19.09 10.07
C SER A 11 -7.42 -18.55 8.87
N LEU A 12 -7.64 -19.10 7.67
CA LEU A 12 -7.03 -18.61 6.43
C LEU A 12 -7.45 -17.17 6.12
N MET A 13 -8.73 -16.85 6.27
CA MET A 13 -9.23 -15.50 6.06
C MET A 13 -8.56 -14.49 7.01
N LEU A 14 -8.39 -14.84 8.28
CA LEU A 14 -7.72 -14.01 9.28
C LEU A 14 -6.23 -13.81 8.97
N VAL A 15 -5.54 -14.86 8.55
CA VAL A 15 -4.12 -14.78 8.14
C VAL A 15 -3.97 -13.88 6.93
N ASN A 16 -4.79 -14.09 5.89
CA ASN A 16 -4.76 -13.25 4.69
C ASN A 16 -5.08 -11.79 5.01
N LEU A 17 -6.09 -11.53 5.84
CA LEU A 17 -6.42 -10.17 6.27
C LEU A 17 -5.25 -9.52 7.03
N SER A 18 -4.59 -10.26 7.92
CA SER A 18 -3.42 -9.78 8.66
C SER A 18 -2.26 -9.46 7.72
N TYR A 19 -1.99 -10.32 6.74
CA TYR A 19 -1.00 -10.08 5.69
C TYR A 19 -1.33 -8.83 4.87
N ALA A 20 -2.60 -8.62 4.51
CA ALA A 20 -3.04 -7.43 3.79
C ALA A 20 -2.70 -6.14 4.55
N VAL A 21 -3.06 -6.10 5.84
CA VAL A 21 -2.83 -4.94 6.69
C VAL A 21 -1.33 -4.69 6.86
N LEU A 22 -0.54 -5.73 7.11
CA LEU A 22 0.91 -5.62 7.26
C LEU A 22 1.58 -5.14 5.97
N SER A 23 1.20 -5.71 4.82
CA SER A 23 1.71 -5.29 3.51
C SER A 23 1.37 -3.84 3.20
N LEU A 24 0.15 -3.38 3.54
CA LEU A 24 -0.22 -1.97 3.38
C LEU A 24 0.68 -1.06 4.23
N PHE A 25 0.91 -1.43 5.49
CA PHE A 25 1.80 -0.68 6.39
C PHE A 25 3.23 -0.60 5.85
N ILE A 26 3.78 -1.73 5.40
CA ILE A 26 5.12 -1.80 4.82
C ILE A 26 5.18 -0.95 3.53
N GLY A 27 4.16 -1.02 2.69
CA GLY A 27 4.05 -0.22 1.46
C GLY A 27 4.04 1.28 1.74
N VAL A 28 3.30 1.73 2.74
CA VAL A 28 3.28 3.14 3.17
C VAL A 28 4.64 3.56 3.72
N ILE A 29 5.29 2.72 4.54
CA ILE A 29 6.63 3.02 5.06
C ILE A 29 7.65 3.12 3.91
N ALA A 30 7.62 2.19 2.97
CA ALA A 30 8.48 2.21 1.80
C ALA A 30 8.28 3.49 0.96
N LEU A 31 7.03 3.92 0.78
CA LEU A 31 6.69 5.20 0.16
C LEU A 31 7.34 6.39 0.85
N VAL A 32 7.14 6.49 2.17
CA VAL A 32 7.69 7.61 2.96
C VAL A 32 9.21 7.62 2.88
N ILE A 33 9.85 6.44 2.85
CA ILE A 33 11.30 6.32 2.66
C ILE A 33 11.71 6.77 1.26
N ILE A 34 11.02 6.34 0.21
CA ILE A 34 11.29 6.72 -1.18
C ILE A 34 11.14 8.23 -1.36
N ASP A 35 10.02 8.79 -0.93
CA ASP A 35 9.74 10.23 -0.99
C ASP A 35 10.86 11.02 -0.29
N LYS A 36 11.28 10.57 0.90
CA LYS A 36 12.30 11.27 1.67
C LYS A 36 13.73 11.04 1.18
N PHE A 37 14.04 9.91 0.55
CA PHE A 37 15.41 9.55 0.18
C PHE A 37 15.73 9.85 -1.27
N ILE A 38 14.78 9.61 -2.17
CA ILE A 38 14.91 9.84 -3.62
C ILE A 38 14.52 11.28 -3.96
N PHE A 39 13.46 11.80 -3.37
CA PHE A 39 12.89 13.11 -3.69
C PHE A 39 13.14 14.16 -2.62
N LYS A 40 14.38 14.23 -2.12
CA LYS A 40 14.79 15.11 -1.00
C LYS A 40 14.45 16.59 -1.19
N ASP A 41 14.47 17.06 -2.43
CA ASP A 41 14.25 18.47 -2.77
C ASP A 41 12.79 18.80 -3.16
N VAL A 42 11.90 17.79 -3.18
CA VAL A 42 10.50 17.97 -3.58
C VAL A 42 9.58 17.82 -2.37
N ASP A 43 8.98 18.93 -1.94
CA ASP A 43 7.87 18.90 -0.98
C ASP A 43 6.56 18.65 -1.74
N PHE A 44 6.21 17.37 -1.91
CA PHE A 44 4.99 16.94 -2.61
C PHE A 44 3.73 17.60 -2.06
N MET A 45 3.64 17.77 -0.74
CA MET A 45 2.46 18.36 -0.10
C MET A 45 2.34 19.85 -0.42
N GLN A 46 3.46 20.58 -0.44
CA GLN A 46 3.46 21.97 -0.90
C GLN A 46 3.16 22.09 -2.40
N GLU A 47 3.77 21.26 -3.23
CA GLU A 47 3.56 21.31 -4.68
C GLU A 47 2.11 20.99 -5.06
N ILE A 48 1.48 20.01 -4.40
CA ILE A 48 0.05 19.73 -4.55
C ILE A 48 -0.79 20.94 -4.11
N LYS A 49 -0.47 21.58 -2.98
CA LYS A 49 -1.16 22.79 -2.51
C LYS A 49 -1.00 23.99 -3.45
N LYS A 50 0.14 24.10 -4.14
CA LYS A 50 0.39 25.12 -5.19
C LYS A 50 -0.36 24.83 -6.49
N GLY A 51 -1.06 23.70 -6.59
CA GLY A 51 -1.81 23.30 -7.79
C GLY A 51 -0.97 22.57 -8.84
N ASN A 52 0.19 22.02 -8.47
CA ASN A 52 1.04 21.27 -9.38
C ASN A 52 0.40 19.89 -9.70
N LEU A 53 -0.35 19.84 -10.79
CA LEU A 53 -1.07 18.64 -11.23
C LEU A 53 -0.13 17.46 -11.53
N ALA A 54 1.07 17.73 -12.06
CA ALA A 54 2.03 16.67 -12.39
C ALA A 54 2.47 15.90 -11.14
N VAL A 55 2.72 16.61 -10.04
CA VAL A 55 3.11 16.04 -8.75
C VAL A 55 1.95 15.25 -8.13
N ALA A 56 0.72 15.75 -8.22
CA ALA A 56 -0.47 15.04 -7.74
C ALA A 56 -0.69 13.71 -8.48
N ILE A 57 -0.56 13.71 -9.81
CA ILE A 57 -0.69 12.51 -10.64
C ILE A 57 0.42 11.51 -10.29
N PHE A 58 1.66 11.98 -10.19
CA PHE A 58 2.81 11.13 -9.85
C PHE A 58 2.58 10.42 -8.52
N GLN A 59 2.21 11.16 -7.46
CA GLN A 59 1.94 10.58 -6.15
C GLN A 59 0.77 9.58 -6.16
N SER A 60 -0.29 9.90 -6.92
CA SER A 60 -1.46 9.02 -7.05
C SER A 60 -1.12 7.71 -7.74
N VAL A 61 -0.27 7.75 -8.78
CA VAL A 61 0.17 6.55 -9.51
C VAL A 61 1.02 5.66 -8.63
N ILE A 62 1.92 6.22 -7.81
CA ILE A 62 2.73 5.40 -6.89
C ILE A 62 1.84 4.66 -5.88
N LEU A 63 0.87 5.35 -5.29
CA LEU A 63 -0.10 4.73 -4.37
C LEU A 63 -0.88 3.60 -5.04
N LEU A 64 -1.30 3.80 -6.30
CA LEU A 64 -2.00 2.79 -7.08
C LEU A 64 -1.11 1.57 -7.38
N PHE A 65 0.15 1.78 -7.76
CA PHE A 65 1.11 0.70 -7.98
C PHE A 65 1.34 -0.14 -6.71
N ILE A 66 1.38 0.49 -5.54
CA ILE A 66 1.52 -0.24 -4.27
C ILE A 66 0.30 -1.10 -4.01
N GLY A 67 -0.90 -0.57 -4.24
CA GLY A 67 -2.12 -1.36 -4.17
C GLY A 67 -2.08 -2.59 -5.08
N ILE A 68 -1.59 -2.42 -6.32
CA ILE A 68 -1.44 -3.53 -7.28
C ILE A 68 -0.40 -4.55 -6.79
N VAL A 69 0.78 -4.10 -6.34
CA VAL A 69 1.85 -4.99 -5.86
C VAL A 69 1.36 -5.79 -4.65
N VAL A 70 0.73 -5.14 -3.68
CA VAL A 70 0.16 -5.80 -2.49
C VAL A 70 -0.92 -6.81 -2.90
N SER A 71 -1.83 -6.44 -3.79
CA SER A 71 -2.85 -7.34 -4.33
C SER A 71 -2.22 -8.56 -5.03
N SER A 72 -1.20 -8.34 -5.86
CA SER A 72 -0.51 -9.41 -6.58
C SER A 72 0.29 -10.36 -5.66
N ALA A 73 0.75 -9.87 -4.51
CA ALA A 73 1.46 -10.69 -3.53
C ALA A 73 0.53 -11.59 -2.71
N MET A 74 -0.77 -11.28 -2.69
CA MET A 74 -1.80 -11.99 -1.93
C MET A 74 -2.71 -12.89 -2.78
N ALA A 75 -2.67 -12.72 -4.10
CA ALA A 75 -3.39 -13.53 -5.08
C ALA A 75 -2.69 -14.87 -5.32
#